data_AF-A0A957SV01-F1
#
_entry.id   AF-A0A957SV01-F1
#
_cell.length_a   1.000
_cell.length_b   1.000
_cell.length_c   1.000
_cell.angle_alpha   90.00
_cell.angle_beta   90.00
_cell.angle_gamma   90.00
#
_symmetry.space_group_name_H-M   'P 1'
#
loop_
_entity.id
_entity.type
_entity.pdbx_description
1 polymer ?
#
loop_
_entity_poly.entity_id
_entity_poly.type
_entity_poly.pdbx_seq_one_letter_code
_entity_poly.pdbx_strand_id
1 'polypeptide(L)' 'NKGRFIQFVYDAEKDMDIPTQGLTFGALIRAQALGDYEALKAAGRKALRICLSKPDDIKELL' A
#
# COMPACT_ATOMS: atom_id res chain seq x y z
N ASN A 1 -8.38 -1.04 -22.35
CA ASN A 1 -8.95 -0.38 -21.15
C ASN A 1 -7.99 0.75 -20.69
N LYS A 2 -8.46 1.99 -20.44
CA LYS A 2 -7.63 3.19 -20.13
C LYS A 2 -7.62 3.60 -18.64
N GLY A 3 -7.97 2.69 -17.73
CA GLY A 3 -8.02 2.97 -16.29
C GLY A 3 -6.74 3.63 -15.74
N ARG A 4 -6.93 4.58 -14.83
CA ARG A 4 -5.89 5.24 -14.04
C ARG A 4 -6.05 4.80 -12.59
N PHE A 5 -4.94 4.50 -11.93
CA PHE A 5 -4.93 3.92 -10.59
C PHE A 5 -4.18 4.85 -9.65
N ILE A 6 -4.72 5.03 -8.44
CA ILE A 6 -4.06 5.74 -7.36
C ILE A 6 -4.05 4.77 -6.18
N GLN A 7 -2.88 4.61 -5.57
CA GLN A 7 -2.68 3.80 -4.38
C GLN A 7 -2.27 4.72 -3.23
N PHE A 8 -3.10 4.76 -2.19
CA PHE A 8 -2.76 5.39 -0.93
C PHE A 8 -2.20 4.33 0.01
N VAL A 9 -1.02 4.57 0.55
CA VAL A 9 -0.37 3.69 1.52
C VAL A 9 0.01 4.49 2.76
N TYR A 10 0.02 3.83 3.91
CA TYR A 10 0.53 4.36 5.16
C TYR A 10 1.12 3.19 5.96
N ASP A 11 2.00 3.47 6.91
CA ASP A 11 2.51 2.45 7.81
C ASP A 11 1.53 2.20 8.96
N ALA A 12 1.31 0.93 9.30
CA ALA A 12 0.47 0.57 10.43
C ALA A 12 1.06 1.14 11.74
N GLU A 13 0.25 1.92 12.48
CA GLU A 13 0.70 2.55 13.75
C GLU A 13 1.12 1.51 14.80
N LYS A 14 0.50 0.33 14.77
CA LYS A 14 0.86 -0.82 15.60
C LYS A 14 1.24 -1.96 14.69
N ASP A 15 2.50 -2.35 14.76
CA ASP A 15 2.99 -3.54 14.09
C ASP A 15 3.01 -4.71 15.07
N MET A 16 2.49 -5.86 14.65
CA MET A 16 2.35 -7.05 15.48
C MET A 16 2.96 -8.24 14.77
N ASP A 17 3.68 -9.07 15.50
CA ASP A 17 4.18 -10.34 14.98
C ASP A 17 3.01 -11.25 14.57
N ILE A 18 3.18 -11.91 13.43
CA ILE A 18 2.30 -13.01 13.05
C ILE A 18 2.88 -14.28 13.65
N PRO A 19 2.16 -14.97 14.55
CA PRO A 19 2.64 -16.20 15.18
C PRO A 19 3.13 -17.18 14.12
N THR A 20 4.29 -17.80 14.39
CA THR A 20 4.95 -18.83 13.56
C THR A 20 5.42 -18.40 12.16
N GLN A 21 5.18 -17.17 11.71
CA GLN A 21 5.54 -16.72 10.36
C GLN A 21 6.91 -16.01 10.27
N GLY A 22 7.48 -15.57 11.39
CA GLY A 22 8.74 -14.82 11.39
C GLY A 22 8.64 -13.45 10.71
N LEU A 23 7.44 -12.90 10.59
CA LEU A 23 7.15 -11.60 10.00
C LEU A 23 5.99 -10.93 10.73
N THR A 24 5.83 -9.62 10.52
CA THR A 24 4.80 -8.81 11.16
C THR A 24 3.63 -8.51 10.21
N PHE A 25 2.46 -8.19 10.76
CA PHE A 25 1.31 -7.76 9.96
C PHE A 25 1.62 -6.51 9.12
N GLY A 26 2.37 -5.55 9.67
CA GLY A 26 2.82 -4.36 8.95
C GLY A 26 3.77 -4.72 7.81
N ALA A 27 4.68 -5.68 8.00
CA ALA A 27 5.52 -6.19 6.91
C ALA A 27 4.67 -6.84 5.81
N LEU A 28 3.66 -7.63 6.16
CA LEU A 28 2.75 -8.26 5.21
C LEU A 28 1.94 -7.21 4.43
N ILE A 29 1.36 -6.22 5.10
CA ILE A 29 0.58 -5.14 4.47
C ILE A 29 1.46 -4.36 3.48
N ARG A 30 2.69 -3.98 3.87
CA ARG A 30 3.64 -3.30 2.98
C ARG A 30 3.96 -4.14 1.75
N ALA A 31 4.23 -5.43 1.94
CA ALA A 31 4.54 -6.35 0.86
C ALA A 31 3.37 -6.52 -0.11
N GLN A 32 2.14 -6.65 0.39
CA GLN A 32 0.93 -6.74 -0.43
C GLN A 32 0.70 -5.46 -1.23
N ALA A 33 0.76 -4.29 -0.58
CA ALA A 33 0.61 -3.02 -1.27
C ALA A 33 1.70 -2.80 -2.34
N LEU A 34 2.94 -3.22 -2.09
CA LEU A 34 4.00 -3.19 -3.11
C LEU A 34 3.69 -4.14 -4.28
N GLY A 35 3.27 -5.37 -3.99
CA GLY A 35 2.90 -6.36 -5.00
C GLY A 35 1.80 -5.87 -5.94
N ASP A 36 0.74 -5.25 -5.40
CA ASP A 36 -0.34 -4.68 -6.20
C ASP A 36 0.16 -3.58 -7.16
N TYR A 37 1.07 -2.73 -6.68
CA TYR A 37 1.67 -1.66 -7.49
C TYR A 37 2.53 -2.23 -8.63
N GLU A 38 3.37 -3.22 -8.32
CA GLU A 38 4.22 -3.88 -9.31
C GLU A 38 3.39 -4.65 -10.34
N ALA A 39 2.28 -5.28 -9.93
CA ALA A 39 1.34 -5.92 -10.85
C ALA A 39 0.73 -4.90 -11.85
N LEU A 40 0.34 -3.70 -11.37
CA LEU A 40 -0.14 -2.62 -12.24
C LEU A 40 0.96 -2.12 -13.18
N LYS A 41 2.20 -1.98 -12.70
CA LYS A 41 3.35 -1.58 -13.51
C LYS A 41 3.65 -2.61 -14.61
N ALA A 42 3.71 -3.89 -14.25
CA ALA A 42 3.96 -5.00 -15.17
C ALA A 42 2.88 -5.09 -16.26
N ALA A 43 1.63 -4.78 -15.92
CA ALA A 43 0.52 -4.71 -16.87
C ALA A 43 0.48 -3.40 -17.70
N GLY A 44 1.52 -2.56 -17.63
CA GLY A 44 1.61 -1.30 -18.39
C GLY A 44 0.57 -0.25 -17.98
N ARG A 45 0.05 -0.32 -16.76
CA ARG A 45 -0.99 0.58 -16.26
C ARG A 45 -0.37 1.86 -15.70
N LYS A 46 -1.11 2.97 -15.80
CA LYS A 46 -0.73 4.22 -15.13
C LYS A 46 -1.19 4.18 -13.68
N ALA A 47 -0.23 4.00 -12.77
CA ALA A 47 -0.44 3.96 -11.33
C ALA A 47 0.39 5.03 -10.63
N LEU A 48 -0.26 5.84 -9.79
CA LEU A 48 0.39 6.76 -8.86
C LEU A 48 0.32 6.17 -7.45
N ARG A 49 1.43 6.18 -6.73
CA ARG A 49 1.49 5.76 -5.32
C ARG A 49 1.76 6.97 -4.45
N ILE A 50 0.95 7.16 -3.42
CA ILE A 50 1.03 8.27 -2.47
C ILE A 50 1.19 7.67 -1.08
N CYS A 51 2.26 8.06 -0.38
CA CYS A 51 2.49 7.68 1.00
C CYS A 51 1.92 8.76 1.92
N LEU A 52 1.01 8.37 2.80
CA LEU A 52 0.40 9.19 3.83
C LEU A 52 1.10 8.92 5.16
N SER A 53 1.15 9.92 6.04
CA SER A 53 1.72 9.74 7.39
C SER A 53 0.74 8.97 8.28
N LYS A 54 -0.56 9.20 8.09
CA LYS A 54 -1.66 8.50 8.75
C LYS A 54 -2.88 8.42 7.82
N PRO A 55 -3.84 7.51 8.07
CA PRO A 55 -5.03 7.36 7.23
C PRO A 55 -5.85 8.65 7.09
N ASP A 56 -5.89 9.46 8.14
CA ASP A 56 -6.67 10.70 8.17
C ASP A 56 -6.13 11.79 7.22
N ASP A 57 -4.86 11.73 6.79
CA ASP A 57 -4.27 12.70 5.86
C ASP A 57 -4.99 12.72 4.50
N ILE A 58 -5.76 11.67 4.18
CA ILE A 58 -6.57 11.61 2.97
C ILE A 58 -7.62 12.73 2.90
N LYS A 59 -8.07 13.25 4.06
CA LYS A 59 -9.07 14.31 4.14
C LYS A 59 -8.52 15.65 3.63
N GLU A 60 -7.21 15.87 3.73
CA GLU A 60 -6.56 17.11 3.26
C GLU A 60 -6.35 17.11 1.73
N LEU A 61 -6.61 15.98 1.06
CA LEU A 61 -6.46 15.81 -0.39
C LEU A 61 -7.80 15.87 -1.15
N LEU A 62 -8.93 15.97 -0.45
CA LEU A 62 -10.30 15.98 -0.99
C LEU A 62 -10.97 17.33 -0.77
#